data_AF-A0A7K8W079-F1
#
_entry.id   AF-A0A7K8W079-F1
#
_cell.length_a   1.000
_cell.length_b   1.000
_cell.length_c   1.000
_cell.angle_alpha   90.00
_cell.angle_beta   90.00
_cell.angle_gamma   90.00
#
_symmetry.space_group_name_H-M   'P 1'
#
loop_
_entity.id
_entity.type
_entity.pdbx_description
1 polymer ?
#
loop_
_entity_poly.entity_id
_entity_poly.type
_entity_poly.pdbx_seq_one_letter_code
_entity_poly.pdbx_strand_id
1 'polypeptide(L)'
;QLLQRLSQVTGCEHVVDVGAGQGHLSRFLSFGLGLSVTSVESDGRLAGLAERFDRELLRELEKRGGAGHEGHPRRCPKSPRRRPLRPLTPRAPHHVPGRLDPTAPWRELLLPPDPPGPGPAAQNPLGGPRGSATGGQVLVTGLHACGDLSPALLRHFARSPAVAAVASVGCCYMKVSTAPQPPGCPQPGYPLSASVAALPGHQLSYRAREAACHALEEYEGRLCRGSTHLRAHCYRAALESLICNAHPGKRHLGVQTGRKAHTLSFPQYARLGLPHAGLDPARVPLDSWAVEAMLEQQHKVVAFCTLGQLLAPVVETLILLDRLLYLREQGFHCALVPLFNPRFSPRNLVLVAARTPLDMALAGLDKDSEDGDS
;
A
#
# COMPACT_ATOMS: atom_id res chain seq x y z
N GLN A 1 12.02 3.76 -11.19
CA GLN A 1 12.54 4.96 -11.90
C GLN A 1 12.38 6.24 -11.09
N LEU A 2 11.18 6.60 -10.62
CA LEU A 2 10.96 7.80 -9.78
C LEU A 2 11.97 7.95 -8.63
N LEU A 3 12.15 6.92 -7.79
CA LEU A 3 13.11 6.98 -6.67
C LEU A 3 14.56 7.18 -7.10
N GLN A 4 14.94 6.67 -8.27
CA GLN A 4 16.28 6.89 -8.84
C GLN A 4 16.46 8.32 -9.32
N ARG A 5 15.42 8.91 -9.93
CA ARG A 5 15.42 10.32 -10.34
C ARG A 5 15.45 11.25 -9.10
N LEU A 6 14.69 10.93 -8.06
CA LEU A 6 14.77 11.63 -6.76
C LEU A 6 16.17 11.52 -6.17
N SER A 7 16.80 10.35 -6.22
CA SER A 7 18.18 10.14 -5.79
C SER A 7 19.17 11.03 -6.54
N GLN A 8 19.04 11.14 -7.87
CA GLN A 8 19.89 11.99 -8.69
C GLN A 8 19.72 13.49 -8.38
N VAL A 9 18.48 13.97 -8.23
CA VAL A 9 18.20 15.39 -8.00
C VAL A 9 18.58 15.83 -6.58
N THR A 10 18.43 14.94 -5.59
CA THR A 10 18.77 15.22 -4.19
C THR A 10 20.22 14.90 -3.84
N GLY A 11 20.94 14.15 -4.68
CA GLY A 11 22.25 13.59 -4.36
C GLY A 11 22.21 12.50 -3.29
N CYS A 12 21.03 11.99 -2.95
CA CYS A 12 20.83 11.04 -1.87
C CYS A 12 20.68 9.60 -2.39
N GLU A 13 21.60 8.71 -2.01
CA GLU A 13 21.61 7.31 -2.46
C GLU A 13 20.96 6.34 -1.46
N HIS A 14 20.59 6.81 -0.27
CA HIS A 14 19.99 5.97 0.76
C HIS A 14 18.46 6.09 0.77
N VAL A 15 17.78 4.96 0.63
CA VAL A 15 16.32 4.86 0.64
C VAL A 15 15.87 4.09 1.87
N VAL A 16 14.89 4.65 2.58
CA VAL A 16 14.15 3.98 3.65
C VAL A 16 12.78 3.57 3.12
N ASP A 17 12.56 2.26 2.95
CA ASP A 17 11.32 1.65 2.47
C ASP A 17 10.47 1.21 3.66
N VAL A 18 9.40 1.95 3.98
CA VAL A 18 8.57 1.73 5.18
C VAL A 18 7.29 1.00 4.83
N GLY A 19 6.98 -0.07 5.56
CA GLY A 19 5.91 -1.00 5.21
C GLY A 19 6.30 -1.91 4.05
N ALA A 20 7.56 -2.38 4.07
CA ALA A 20 8.19 -3.07 2.94
C ALA A 20 7.65 -4.50 2.70
N GLY A 21 6.91 -5.09 3.65
CA GLY A 21 6.41 -6.45 3.55
C GLY A 21 7.53 -7.46 3.31
N GLN A 22 7.49 -8.14 2.16
CA GLN A 22 8.50 -9.15 1.76
C GLN A 22 9.71 -8.54 1.00
N GLY A 23 9.88 -7.22 1.05
CA GLY A 23 11.06 -6.53 0.52
C GLY A 23 11.19 -6.55 -1.01
N HIS A 24 10.09 -6.67 -1.76
CA HIS A 24 10.15 -6.70 -3.24
C HIS A 24 10.72 -5.41 -3.83
N LEU A 25 10.20 -4.25 -3.39
CA LEU A 25 10.71 -2.95 -3.80
C LEU A 25 12.16 -2.78 -3.32
N SER A 26 12.40 -3.05 -2.04
CA SER A 26 13.74 -2.94 -1.43
C SER A 26 14.81 -3.71 -2.22
N ARG A 27 14.53 -4.96 -2.60
CA ARG A 27 15.41 -5.76 -3.46
C ARG A 27 15.62 -5.13 -4.83
N PHE A 28 14.55 -4.68 -5.48
CA PHE A 28 14.67 -4.06 -6.80
C PHE A 28 15.51 -2.77 -6.76
N LEU A 29 15.29 -1.92 -5.75
CA LEU A 29 16.06 -0.69 -5.57
C LEU A 29 17.54 -0.98 -5.29
N SER A 30 17.84 -1.99 -4.48
CA SER A 30 19.21 -2.30 -4.10
C SER A 30 19.96 -3.08 -5.18
N PHE A 31 19.44 -4.23 -5.61
CA PHE A 31 20.09 -5.07 -6.63
C PHE A 31 19.93 -4.53 -8.06
N GLY A 32 18.79 -3.93 -8.38
CA GLY A 32 18.49 -3.44 -9.73
C GLY A 32 19.03 -2.03 -9.99
N LEU A 33 18.99 -1.14 -9.00
CA LEU A 33 19.37 0.27 -9.16
C LEU A 33 20.64 0.66 -8.39
N GLY A 34 21.20 -0.24 -7.58
CA GLY A 34 22.43 0.01 -6.82
C GLY A 34 22.25 0.95 -5.62
N LEU A 35 21.01 1.25 -5.21
CA LEU A 35 20.74 2.14 -4.09
C LEU A 35 21.01 1.44 -2.75
N SER A 36 21.42 2.21 -1.75
CA SER A 36 21.53 1.72 -0.38
C SER A 36 20.12 1.72 0.22
N VAL A 37 19.60 0.57 0.64
CA VAL A 37 18.21 0.47 1.10
C VAL A 37 18.14 -0.08 2.51
N THR A 38 17.40 0.63 3.37
CA THR A 38 16.92 0.06 4.63
C THR A 38 15.41 -0.09 4.57
N SER A 39 14.91 -1.29 4.80
CA SER A 39 13.47 -1.54 4.82
C SER A 39 12.97 -1.64 6.27
N VAL A 40 11.82 -1.08 6.57
CA VAL A 40 11.16 -1.18 7.88
C VAL A 40 9.85 -1.95 7.73
N GLU A 41 9.67 -3.01 8.52
CA GLU A 41 8.44 -3.82 8.53
C GLU A 41 8.01 -4.17 9.96
N SER A 42 6.72 -4.00 10.23
CA SER A 42 6.12 -4.27 11.54
C SER A 42 6.00 -5.75 11.88
N ASP A 43 5.75 -6.63 10.89
CA ASP A 43 5.73 -8.08 11.09
C ASP A 43 7.14 -8.65 10.86
N GLY A 44 7.81 -9.01 11.96
CA GLY A 44 9.16 -9.59 11.92
C GLY A 44 9.28 -10.87 11.06
N ARG A 45 8.18 -11.60 10.84
CA ARG A 45 8.19 -12.77 9.93
C ARG A 45 8.33 -12.35 8.47
N LEU A 46 7.69 -11.24 8.08
CA LEU A 46 7.81 -10.69 6.73
C LEU A 46 9.22 -10.14 6.49
N ALA A 47 9.81 -9.45 7.48
CA ALA A 47 11.20 -9.00 7.44
C ALA A 47 12.16 -10.19 7.27
N GLY A 48 12.01 -11.26 8.08
CA GLY A 48 12.84 -12.46 7.96
C GLY A 48 12.64 -13.21 6.62
N LEU A 49 11.42 -13.17 6.06
CA LEU A 49 11.14 -13.72 4.74
C LEU A 49 11.84 -12.90 3.64
N ALA A 50 11.89 -11.57 3.78
CA ALA A 50 12.62 -10.70 2.86
C ALA A 50 14.13 -11.03 2.84
N GLU A 51 14.77 -11.15 4.01
CA GLU A 51 16.18 -11.56 4.11
C GLU A 51 16.43 -12.94 3.51
N ARG A 52 15.48 -13.88 3.67
CA ARG A 52 15.58 -15.19 3.02
C ARG A 52 15.58 -15.06 1.50
N PHE A 53 14.67 -14.27 0.95
CA PHE A 53 14.60 -14.06 -0.49
C PHE A 53 15.83 -13.32 -1.06
N ASP A 54 16.45 -12.43 -0.29
CA ASP A 54 17.73 -11.81 -0.65
C ASP A 54 18.82 -12.86 -0.82
N ARG A 55 18.96 -13.77 0.15
CA ARG A 55 19.95 -14.85 0.10
C ARG A 55 19.71 -15.79 -1.07
N GLU A 56 18.45 -16.13 -1.34
CA GLU A 56 18.08 -16.95 -2.50
C GLU A 56 18.48 -16.25 -3.82
N LEU A 57 18.19 -14.95 -3.95
CA LEU A 57 18.58 -14.18 -5.13
C LEU A 57 20.10 -14.06 -5.28
N LEU A 58 20.83 -13.77 -4.21
CA LEU A 58 22.29 -13.69 -4.24
C LEU A 58 22.93 -15.00 -4.70
N ARG A 59 22.46 -16.15 -4.19
CA ARG A 59 22.91 -17.48 -4.63
C ARG A 59 22.65 -17.71 -6.12
N GLU A 60 21.51 -17.28 -6.64
CA GLU A 60 21.20 -17.40 -8.07
C GLU A 60 22.08 -16.48 -8.93
N LEU A 61 22.38 -15.27 -8.45
CA LEU A 61 23.31 -14.35 -9.12
C LEU A 61 24.74 -14.89 -9.13
N GLU A 62 25.20 -15.49 -8.03
CA GLU A 62 26.52 -16.16 -7.93
C GLU A 62 26.65 -17.32 -8.91
N LYS A 63 25.64 -18.20 -8.99
CA LYS A 63 25.62 -19.31 -9.97
C LYS A 63 25.72 -18.81 -11.41
N ARG A 64 24.99 -17.74 -11.74
CA ARG A 64 25.01 -17.14 -13.09
C ARG A 64 26.32 -16.41 -13.38
N GLY A 65 26.94 -15.79 -12.38
CA GLY A 65 28.25 -15.15 -12.49
C GLY A 65 29.42 -16.14 -12.61
N GLY A 66 29.32 -17.31 -11.96
CA GLY A 66 30.32 -18.39 -12.03
C GLY A 66 30.27 -19.22 -13.31
N ALA A 67 29.13 -19.29 -13.99
CA ALA A 67 28.96 -20.05 -15.23
C ALA A 67 29.53 -19.35 -16.49
N GLY A 68 30.12 -18.15 -16.36
CA GLY A 68 30.62 -17.33 -17.47
C GLY A 68 32.09 -17.52 -17.84
N HIS A 69 32.83 -18.45 -17.20
CA HIS A 69 34.28 -18.56 -17.39
C HIS A 69 34.81 -19.87 -18.01
N GLU A 70 33.96 -20.66 -18.68
CA GLU A 70 34.43 -21.74 -19.56
C GLU A 70 33.68 -21.72 -20.90
N GLY A 71 34.24 -21.01 -21.89
CA GLY A 71 33.68 -20.94 -23.23
C GLY A 71 34.64 -20.30 -24.24
N HIS A 72 35.05 -21.08 -25.22
CA HIS A 72 36.01 -20.79 -26.30
C HIS A 72 35.89 -19.40 -26.99
N PRO A 73 36.99 -18.87 -27.56
CA PRO A 73 36.99 -17.57 -28.23
C PRO A 73 36.28 -17.67 -29.58
N ARG A 74 35.04 -17.15 -29.68
CA ARG A 74 34.41 -16.84 -30.97
C ARG A 74 34.54 -15.35 -31.27
N ARG A 75 35.37 -15.02 -32.26
CA ARG A 75 35.43 -13.70 -32.91
C ARG A 75 34.13 -13.42 -33.67
N CYS A 76 33.51 -12.25 -33.45
CA CYS A 76 32.79 -11.44 -34.46
C CYS A 76 32.35 -10.08 -33.87
N PRO A 77 32.02 -9.06 -34.69
CA PRO A 77 32.64 -7.74 -34.55
C PRO A 77 31.73 -6.60 -34.02
N LYS A 78 32.39 -5.67 -33.32
CA LYS A 78 32.15 -4.23 -33.13
C LYS A 78 30.70 -3.71 -33.19
N SER A 79 30.11 -3.48 -32.02
CA SER A 79 29.08 -2.46 -31.77
C SER A 79 29.57 -1.46 -30.70
N PRO A 80 29.04 -0.21 -30.65
CA PRO A 80 29.67 0.87 -29.91
C PRO A 80 29.49 0.73 -28.39
N ARG A 81 30.58 1.03 -27.68
CA ARG A 81 30.81 0.93 -26.24
C ARG A 81 29.66 1.50 -25.39
N ARG A 82 28.81 0.65 -24.82
CA ARG A 82 28.21 0.94 -23.50
C ARG A 82 29.33 0.82 -22.46
N ARG A 83 29.47 1.83 -21.60
CA ARG A 83 30.42 1.80 -20.46
C ARG A 83 30.26 0.48 -19.70
N PRO A 84 31.34 -0.19 -19.29
CA PRO A 84 31.22 -1.34 -18.40
C PRO A 84 30.63 -0.84 -17.09
N LEU A 85 29.46 -1.36 -16.72
CA LEU A 85 28.96 -1.26 -15.36
C LEU A 85 30.07 -1.79 -14.45
N ARG A 86 30.54 -0.96 -13.50
CA ARG A 86 31.45 -1.43 -12.45
C ARG A 86 30.87 -2.72 -11.86
N PRO A 87 31.69 -3.70 -11.45
CA PRO A 87 31.19 -4.83 -10.68
C PRO A 87 30.71 -4.26 -9.34
N LEU A 88 29.44 -3.90 -9.26
CA LEU A 88 28.78 -3.61 -8.01
C LEU A 88 28.73 -4.96 -7.30
N THR A 89 29.55 -5.13 -6.27
CA THR A 89 29.24 -6.13 -5.23
C THR A 89 27.80 -5.83 -4.81
N PRO A 90 26.81 -6.69 -5.10
CA PRO A 90 25.42 -6.36 -4.89
C PRO A 90 25.23 -6.14 -3.39
N ARG A 91 24.94 -4.91 -2.98
CA ARG A 91 24.59 -4.64 -1.58
C ARG A 91 23.17 -5.14 -1.40
N ALA A 92 22.98 -6.08 -0.47
CA ALA A 92 21.64 -6.50 -0.09
C ALA A 92 20.96 -5.36 0.71
N PRO A 93 19.63 -5.22 0.60
CA PRO A 93 18.90 -4.31 1.47
C PRO A 93 19.04 -4.76 2.93
N HIS A 94 19.00 -3.79 3.85
CA HIS A 94 19.00 -4.05 5.28
C HIS A 94 17.55 -4.09 5.78
N HIS A 95 17.11 -5.24 6.31
CA HIS A 95 15.75 -5.42 6.80
C HIS A 95 15.67 -5.18 8.32
N VAL A 96 14.81 -4.24 8.74
CA VAL A 96 14.62 -3.88 10.16
C VAL A 96 13.18 -4.17 10.58
N PRO A 97 12.96 -5.06 11.57
CA PRO A 97 11.67 -5.21 12.18
C PRO A 97 11.37 -4.01 13.10
N GLY A 98 10.24 -3.33 12.89
CA GLY A 98 9.84 -2.18 13.71
C GLY A 98 8.60 -1.47 13.18
N ARG A 99 7.97 -0.65 14.04
CA ARG A 99 6.87 0.24 13.68
C ARG A 99 7.31 1.69 13.72
N LEU A 100 6.74 2.52 12.86
CA LEU A 100 6.97 3.96 12.89
C LEU A 100 6.19 4.58 14.06
N ASP A 101 6.86 5.29 14.97
CA ASP A 101 6.22 6.18 15.92
C ASP A 101 5.91 7.52 15.23
N PRO A 102 4.64 7.91 15.06
CA PRO A 102 4.27 9.17 14.41
C PRO A 102 4.67 10.43 15.19
N THR A 103 4.97 10.28 16.48
CA THR A 103 5.24 11.36 17.42
C THR A 103 6.71 11.48 17.80
N ALA A 104 7.47 10.39 17.70
CA ALA A 104 8.88 10.39 18.04
C ALA A 104 9.68 11.33 17.12
N PRO A 105 10.77 11.95 17.62
CA PRO A 105 11.73 12.62 16.76
C PRO A 105 12.36 11.61 15.80
N TRP A 106 12.87 12.10 14.68
CA TRP A 106 13.48 11.24 13.65
C TRP A 106 14.65 10.39 14.15
N ARG A 107 15.29 10.74 15.27
CA ARG A 107 16.37 9.94 15.88
C ARG A 107 15.85 8.71 16.63
N GLU A 108 14.55 8.63 16.92
CA GLU A 108 13.93 7.59 17.74
C GLU A 108 12.65 7.07 17.07
N LEU A 109 12.59 7.11 15.73
CA LEU A 109 11.36 6.93 14.96
C LEU A 109 10.78 5.50 14.99
N LEU A 110 11.52 4.51 15.50
CA LEU A 110 11.09 3.10 15.48
C LEU A 110 10.72 2.58 16.87
N LEU A 111 9.51 2.03 16.96
CA LEU A 111 9.05 1.20 18.05
C LEU A 111 9.35 -0.28 17.76
N PRO A 112 9.55 -1.11 18.79
CA PRO A 112 9.64 -2.56 18.63
C PRO A 112 8.40 -3.16 17.93
N PRO A 113 8.55 -4.28 17.19
CA PRO A 113 7.42 -5.03 16.65
C PRO A 113 6.53 -5.59 17.77
N ASP A 114 5.25 -5.82 17.48
CA ASP A 114 4.24 -6.37 18.43
C ASP A 114 3.49 -7.55 17.79
N PRO A 115 3.51 -8.76 18.39
CA PRO A 115 4.24 -9.13 19.60
C PRO A 115 5.77 -9.02 19.39
N PRO A 116 6.56 -8.77 20.46
CA PRO A 116 8.01 -8.75 20.37
C PRO A 116 8.49 -10.12 19.89
N GLY A 117 8.89 -10.20 18.62
CA GLY A 117 9.46 -11.41 18.04
C GLY A 117 10.88 -11.65 18.53
N PRO A 118 11.47 -12.84 18.28
CA PRO A 118 12.87 -13.16 18.61
C PRO A 118 13.90 -12.41 17.73
N GLY A 119 13.51 -11.28 17.14
CA GLY A 119 14.34 -10.47 16.26
C GLY A 119 15.23 -9.49 17.00
N PRO A 120 16.24 -8.91 16.33
CA PRO A 120 17.03 -7.84 16.89
C PRO A 120 16.15 -6.66 17.31
N ALA A 121 16.55 -5.93 18.36
CA ALA A 121 15.85 -4.72 18.78
C ALA A 121 15.70 -3.75 17.60
N ALA A 122 14.54 -3.09 17.49
CA ALA A 122 14.29 -2.10 16.46
C ALA A 122 15.37 -1.01 16.55
N GLN A 123 16.20 -0.91 15.52
CA GLN A 123 17.27 0.08 15.43
C GLN A 123 16.84 1.13 14.43
N ASN A 124 16.90 2.40 14.83
CA ASN A 124 16.63 3.48 13.90
C ASN A 124 17.63 3.39 12.71
N PRO A 125 17.12 3.24 11.48
CA PRO A 125 17.97 3.10 10.29
C PRO A 125 18.89 4.31 10.05
N LEU A 126 18.67 5.42 10.76
CA LEU A 126 19.24 6.73 10.51
C LEU A 126 19.96 7.33 11.72
N GLY A 127 20.02 6.60 12.83
CA GLY A 127 20.58 7.10 14.09
C GLY A 127 20.65 6.03 15.18
N GLY A 128 21.74 5.26 15.17
CA GLY A 128 22.23 4.38 16.26
C GLY A 128 23.76 4.28 16.14
N PRO A 129 24.49 3.57 17.01
CA PRO A 129 25.97 3.55 17.04
C PRO A 129 26.68 3.06 15.76
N ARG A 130 25.94 2.67 14.71
CA ARG A 130 26.42 2.37 13.34
C ARG A 130 25.84 3.26 12.24
N GLY A 131 24.90 4.15 12.56
CA GLY A 131 24.44 5.21 11.64
C GLY A 131 25.56 6.23 11.47
N SER A 132 25.87 6.59 10.23
CA SER A 132 27.02 7.46 9.92
C SER A 132 27.10 8.65 10.87
N ALA A 133 28.25 8.81 11.53
CA ALA A 133 28.62 9.97 12.34
C ALA A 133 28.55 11.30 11.56
N THR A 134 28.26 11.27 10.25
CA THR A 134 28.13 12.45 9.37
C THR A 134 26.70 12.94 9.11
N GLY A 135 25.64 12.31 9.65
CA GLY A 135 24.26 12.85 9.53
C GLY A 135 23.76 12.94 8.08
N GLY A 136 23.81 11.83 7.34
CA GLY A 136 23.37 11.77 5.94
C GLY A 136 21.86 11.97 5.75
N GLN A 137 21.49 12.60 4.64
CA GLN A 137 20.10 12.70 4.19
C GLN A 137 19.62 11.36 3.61
N VAL A 138 18.30 11.14 3.61
CA VAL A 138 17.65 9.94 3.06
C VAL A 138 16.42 10.25 2.24
N LEU A 139 16.09 9.33 1.35
CA LEU A 139 14.79 9.26 0.68
C LEU A 139 13.88 8.31 1.45
N VAL A 140 12.62 8.66 1.62
CA VAL A 140 11.65 7.80 2.28
C VAL A 140 10.60 7.35 1.27
N THR A 141 10.24 6.08 1.28
CA THR A 141 9.15 5.58 0.46
C THR A 141 8.24 4.64 1.23
N GLY A 142 6.98 4.57 0.82
CA GLY A 142 6.01 3.60 1.32
C GLY A 142 4.95 3.36 0.26
N LEU A 143 5.11 2.30 -0.54
CA LEU A 143 4.17 1.97 -1.63
C LEU A 143 2.85 1.35 -1.14
N HIS A 144 2.83 0.88 0.11
CA HIS A 144 1.64 0.43 0.80
C HIS A 144 1.59 1.02 2.21
N ALA A 145 1.71 2.34 2.31
CA ALA A 145 1.61 3.07 3.57
C ALA A 145 0.16 3.07 4.07
N CYS A 146 -0.27 1.96 4.66
CA CYS A 146 -1.67 1.72 5.01
C CYS A 146 -2.09 2.44 6.31
N GLY A 147 -3.32 2.97 6.33
CA GLY A 147 -3.84 3.72 7.47
C GLY A 147 -2.99 4.93 7.83
N ASP A 148 -2.72 5.10 9.12
CA ASP A 148 -1.96 6.23 9.68
C ASP A 148 -0.46 6.19 9.36
N LEU A 149 0.04 5.14 8.70
CA LEU A 149 1.43 5.09 8.25
C LEU A 149 1.71 6.21 7.21
N SER A 150 0.80 6.42 6.26
CA SER A 150 0.95 7.47 5.24
C SER A 150 1.09 8.88 5.86
N PRO A 151 0.17 9.38 6.71
CA PRO A 151 0.33 10.70 7.34
C PRO A 151 1.53 10.74 8.30
N ALA A 152 1.90 9.64 8.96
CA ALA A 152 3.11 9.60 9.78
C ALA A 152 4.39 9.85 8.94
N LEU A 153 4.52 9.22 7.76
CA LEU A 153 5.66 9.47 6.86
C LEU A 153 5.74 10.93 6.43
N LEU A 154 4.60 11.57 6.15
CA LEU A 154 4.55 12.99 5.75
C LEU A 154 4.93 13.92 6.91
N ARG A 155 4.46 13.63 8.13
CA ARG A 155 4.86 14.38 9.33
C ARG A 155 6.35 14.26 9.60
N HIS A 156 6.91 13.06 9.46
CA HIS A 156 8.34 12.83 9.60
C HIS A 156 9.15 13.59 8.55
N PHE A 157 8.74 13.55 7.28
CA PHE A 157 9.35 14.36 6.24
C PHE A 157 9.33 15.85 6.59
N ALA A 158 8.17 16.38 7.01
CA ALA A 158 8.03 17.79 7.34
C ALA A 158 8.93 18.22 8.50
N ARG A 159 9.00 17.41 9.57
CA ARG A 159 9.75 17.72 10.80
C ARG A 159 11.24 17.41 10.71
N SER A 160 11.66 16.50 9.83
CA SER A 160 13.04 16.00 9.81
C SER A 160 13.85 16.54 8.62
N PRO A 161 14.88 17.37 8.86
CA PRO A 161 15.78 17.83 7.79
C PRO A 161 16.62 16.70 7.19
N ALA A 162 16.70 15.55 7.85
CA ALA A 162 17.38 14.36 7.32
C ALA A 162 16.59 13.67 6.19
N VAL A 163 15.30 13.94 6.03
CA VAL A 163 14.53 13.41 4.88
C VAL A 163 14.59 14.42 3.73
N ALA A 164 15.33 14.08 2.67
CA ALA A 164 15.48 14.93 1.50
C ALA A 164 14.22 14.92 0.61
N ALA A 165 13.60 13.75 0.47
CA ALA A 165 12.35 13.57 -0.27
C ALA A 165 11.56 12.36 0.23
N VAL A 166 10.25 12.37 -0.04
CA VAL A 166 9.33 11.28 0.26
C VAL A 166 8.50 10.92 -0.98
N ALA A 167 8.29 9.63 -1.23
CA ALA A 167 7.36 9.10 -2.23
C ALA A 167 6.41 8.09 -1.57
N SER A 168 5.13 8.46 -1.43
CA SER A 168 4.15 7.77 -0.59
C SER A 168 2.91 7.39 -1.39
N VAL A 169 2.44 6.15 -1.22
CA VAL A 169 1.19 5.63 -1.78
C VAL A 169 0.34 5.10 -0.63
N GLY A 170 -0.81 5.73 -0.42
CA GLY A 170 -1.79 5.28 0.57
C GLY A 170 -2.66 4.15 0.02
N CYS A 171 -2.98 3.14 0.85
CA CYS A 171 -3.70 1.93 0.41
C CYS A 171 -4.99 1.57 1.16
N CYS A 172 -5.02 1.82 2.47
CA CYS A 172 -6.11 1.41 3.37
C CYS A 172 -6.68 2.62 4.12
N TYR A 173 -7.45 3.45 3.44
CA TYR A 173 -8.00 4.67 4.02
C TYR A 173 -9.00 4.41 5.16
N MET A 174 -9.69 3.27 5.16
CA MET A 174 -10.56 2.85 6.26
C MET A 174 -9.82 2.62 7.59
N LYS A 175 -8.49 2.49 7.55
CA LYS A 175 -7.61 2.40 8.73
C LYS A 175 -7.02 3.74 9.17
N VAL A 176 -7.33 4.84 8.49
CA VAL A 176 -6.88 6.19 8.88
C VAL A 176 -7.71 6.67 10.09
N SER A 177 -7.10 7.30 11.07
CA SER A 177 -7.82 7.91 12.20
C SER A 177 -8.45 9.26 11.80
N THR A 178 -9.70 9.51 12.20
CA THR A 178 -10.48 10.70 11.77
C THR A 178 -11.07 11.54 12.90
N ALA A 179 -11.15 11.02 14.12
CA ALA A 179 -11.71 11.73 15.26
C ALA A 179 -10.60 12.39 16.08
N PRO A 180 -10.85 13.57 16.69
CA PRO A 180 -9.96 14.09 17.72
C PRO A 180 -9.84 13.05 18.83
N GLN A 181 -8.61 12.57 19.04
CA GLN A 181 -8.32 11.63 20.11
C GLN A 181 -8.28 12.37 21.45
N PRO A 182 -8.43 11.66 22.59
CA PRO A 182 -8.26 12.25 23.91
C PRO A 182 -6.93 13.03 24.04
N PRO A 183 -6.83 14.00 24.98
CA PRO A 183 -5.58 14.69 25.28
C PRO A 183 -4.45 13.68 25.56
N GLY A 184 -3.31 13.83 24.87
CA GLY A 184 -2.16 12.91 24.98
C GLY A 184 -2.09 11.84 23.89
N CYS A 185 -3.11 11.69 23.04
CA CYS A 185 -3.06 10.80 21.89
C CYS A 185 -2.44 11.48 20.65
N PRO A 186 -1.87 10.70 19.70
CA PRO A 186 -1.35 11.23 18.45
C PRO A 186 -2.40 12.00 17.64
N GLN A 187 -1.97 13.02 16.90
CA GLN A 187 -2.83 13.75 15.97
C GLN A 187 -3.50 12.81 14.97
N PRO A 188 -4.80 13.00 14.66
CA PRO A 188 -5.53 12.11 13.74
C PRO A 188 -4.88 12.08 12.36
N GLY A 189 -4.97 10.97 11.65
CA GLY A 189 -4.41 10.81 10.32
C GLY A 189 -5.15 11.57 9.22
N TYR A 190 -6.39 12.00 9.46
CA TYR A 190 -7.19 12.85 8.58
C TYR A 190 -8.17 13.74 9.38
N PRO A 191 -8.39 15.01 8.99
CA PRO A 191 -7.62 15.75 7.98
C PRO A 191 -6.21 16.06 8.51
N LEU A 192 -5.26 16.15 7.58
CA LEU A 192 -3.87 16.48 7.86
C LEU A 192 -3.59 17.97 7.62
N SER A 193 -4.24 18.56 6.62
CA SER A 193 -4.10 19.98 6.26
C SER A 193 -5.08 20.88 7.02
N ALA A 194 -4.66 22.11 7.29
CA ALA A 194 -5.54 23.13 7.84
C ALA A 194 -6.65 23.50 6.85
N SER A 195 -6.32 23.50 5.55
CA SER A 195 -7.26 23.83 4.46
C SER A 195 -8.45 22.87 4.41
N VAL A 196 -8.23 21.55 4.45
CA VAL A 196 -9.33 20.58 4.44
C VAL A 196 -10.06 20.56 5.77
N ALA A 197 -9.36 20.76 6.89
CA ALA A 197 -9.99 20.86 8.21
C ALA A 197 -10.99 22.04 8.30
N ALA A 198 -10.77 23.11 7.53
CA ALA A 198 -11.67 24.26 7.49
C ALA A 198 -12.91 24.05 6.59
N LEU A 199 -12.96 23.00 5.76
CA LEU A 199 -14.08 22.77 4.85
C LEU A 199 -15.31 22.23 5.59
N PRO A 200 -16.51 22.81 5.41
CA PRO A 200 -17.73 22.25 5.97
C PRO A 200 -17.99 20.86 5.37
N GLY A 201 -18.33 19.88 6.22
CA GLY A 201 -18.65 18.52 5.78
C GLY A 201 -17.46 17.67 5.32
N HIS A 202 -16.22 18.05 5.65
CA HIS A 202 -15.01 17.29 5.28
C HIS A 202 -14.93 15.87 5.91
N GLN A 203 -15.81 15.53 6.85
CA GLN A 203 -15.73 14.30 7.63
C GLN A 203 -15.99 13.06 6.76
N LEU A 204 -15.14 12.05 6.90
CA LEU A 204 -15.24 10.81 6.14
C LEU A 204 -15.60 9.62 7.04
N SER A 205 -16.77 9.03 6.80
CA SER A 205 -17.20 7.80 7.47
C SER A 205 -16.26 6.63 7.15
N TYR A 206 -16.28 5.59 7.98
CA TYR A 206 -15.55 4.35 7.70
C TYR A 206 -15.88 3.80 6.29
N ARG A 207 -17.16 3.81 5.92
CA ARG A 207 -17.64 3.30 4.63
C ARG A 207 -17.17 4.13 3.45
N ALA A 208 -17.13 5.46 3.58
CA ALA A 208 -16.59 6.33 2.54
C ALA A 208 -15.10 6.01 2.29
N ARG A 209 -14.33 5.87 3.39
CA ARG A 209 -12.89 5.54 3.32
C ARG A 209 -12.62 4.12 2.83
N GLU A 210 -13.50 3.18 3.15
CA GLU A 210 -13.46 1.81 2.61
C GLU A 210 -13.75 1.80 1.10
N ALA A 211 -14.76 2.56 0.64
CA ALA A 211 -15.09 2.67 -0.78
C ALA A 211 -13.93 3.22 -1.60
N ALA A 212 -13.20 4.22 -1.08
CA ALA A 212 -11.97 4.76 -1.67
C ALA A 212 -10.83 3.72 -1.81
N CYS A 213 -10.98 2.52 -1.25
CA CYS A 213 -10.05 1.40 -1.40
C CYS A 213 -10.55 0.37 -2.43
N HIS A 214 -11.58 0.65 -3.22
CA HIS A 214 -12.04 -0.30 -4.23
C HIS A 214 -11.32 -0.10 -5.57
N ALA A 215 -11.36 -1.12 -6.42
CA ALA A 215 -10.74 -1.12 -7.74
C ALA A 215 -11.81 -0.84 -8.80
N LEU A 216 -11.93 0.43 -9.22
CA LEU A 216 -13.01 0.88 -10.10
C LEU A 216 -12.97 0.15 -11.44
N GLU A 217 -11.80 0.05 -12.06
CA GLU A 217 -11.59 -0.57 -13.37
C GLU A 217 -11.88 -2.08 -13.34
N GLU A 218 -11.54 -2.75 -12.23
CA GLU A 218 -11.87 -4.17 -12.06
C GLU A 218 -13.39 -4.35 -11.91
N TYR A 219 -14.06 -3.45 -11.17
CA TYR A 219 -15.50 -3.49 -10.99
C TYR A 219 -16.24 -3.18 -12.30
N GLU A 220 -15.81 -2.18 -13.05
CA GLU A 220 -16.31 -1.86 -14.39
C GLU A 220 -16.20 -3.09 -15.32
N GLY A 221 -15.03 -3.73 -15.36
CA GLY A 221 -14.83 -4.95 -16.14
C GLY A 221 -15.80 -6.08 -15.76
N ARG A 222 -16.15 -6.21 -14.49
CA ARG A 222 -17.15 -7.18 -14.01
C ARG A 222 -18.57 -6.81 -14.44
N LEU A 223 -18.92 -5.53 -14.44
CA LEU A 223 -20.22 -5.04 -14.91
C LEU A 223 -20.41 -5.31 -16.40
N CYS A 224 -19.44 -4.90 -17.23
CA CYS A 224 -19.52 -5.04 -18.68
C CYS A 224 -19.63 -6.50 -19.13
N ARG A 225 -19.03 -7.44 -18.38
CA ARG A 225 -19.05 -8.88 -18.67
C ARG A 225 -20.21 -9.63 -18.01
N GLY A 226 -21.10 -8.96 -17.29
CA GLY A 226 -22.19 -9.63 -16.55
C GLY A 226 -21.69 -10.68 -15.55
N SER A 227 -20.56 -10.41 -14.88
CA SER A 227 -19.84 -11.41 -14.09
C SER A 227 -20.68 -11.96 -12.94
N THR A 228 -20.63 -13.28 -12.72
CA THR A 228 -21.29 -13.93 -11.56
C THR A 228 -20.73 -13.44 -10.22
N HIS A 229 -19.56 -12.79 -10.20
CA HIS A 229 -19.00 -12.15 -9.03
C HIS A 229 -19.88 -11.03 -8.46
N LEU A 230 -20.71 -10.38 -9.29
CA LEU A 230 -21.65 -9.35 -8.85
C LEU A 230 -22.73 -9.91 -7.91
N ARG A 231 -23.02 -11.21 -8.00
CA ARG A 231 -24.01 -11.89 -7.15
C ARG A 231 -23.56 -12.00 -5.69
N ALA A 232 -22.25 -11.99 -5.44
CA ALA A 232 -21.70 -12.18 -4.10
C ALA A 232 -22.18 -11.12 -3.10
N HIS A 233 -22.37 -9.88 -3.55
CA HIS A 233 -22.91 -8.82 -2.70
C HIS A 233 -24.38 -9.04 -2.34
N CYS A 234 -25.18 -9.52 -3.29
CA CYS A 234 -26.57 -9.90 -3.04
C CYS A 234 -26.66 -11.08 -2.07
N TYR A 235 -25.81 -12.10 -2.22
CA TYR A 235 -25.75 -13.24 -1.30
C TYR A 235 -25.34 -12.81 0.11
N ARG A 236 -24.35 -11.91 0.24
CA ARG A 236 -23.95 -11.36 1.53
C ARG A 236 -25.10 -10.57 2.18
N ALA A 237 -25.81 -9.75 1.41
CA ALA A 237 -26.95 -8.99 1.91
C ALA A 237 -28.08 -9.92 2.37
N ALA A 238 -28.39 -10.96 1.59
CA ALA A 238 -29.44 -11.91 1.95
C ALA A 238 -29.08 -12.74 3.20
N LEU A 239 -27.83 -13.19 3.29
CA LEU A 239 -27.32 -13.87 4.48
C LEU A 239 -27.38 -12.97 5.73
N GLU A 240 -26.98 -11.71 5.61
CA GLU A 240 -27.05 -10.73 6.70
C GLU A 240 -28.50 -10.56 7.20
N SER A 241 -29.48 -10.45 6.30
CA SER A 241 -30.90 -10.35 6.71
C SER A 241 -31.39 -11.62 7.40
N LEU A 242 -31.01 -12.81 6.95
CA LEU A 242 -31.35 -14.07 7.64
C LEU A 242 -30.76 -14.11 9.05
N ILE A 243 -29.50 -13.68 9.21
CA ILE A 243 -28.83 -13.59 10.51
C ILE A 243 -29.56 -12.60 11.43
N CYS A 244 -29.90 -11.41 10.91
CA CYS A 244 -30.59 -10.38 11.67
C CYS A 244 -32.02 -10.78 12.07
N ASN A 245 -32.72 -11.52 11.21
CA ASN A 245 -34.06 -12.03 11.51
C ASN A 245 -34.02 -13.09 12.61
N ALA A 246 -33.02 -13.96 12.61
CA ALA A 246 -32.84 -14.95 13.67
C ALA A 246 -32.33 -14.31 14.98
N HIS A 247 -31.44 -13.31 14.87
CA HIS A 247 -30.81 -12.64 16.00
C HIS A 247 -30.61 -11.14 15.70
N PRO A 248 -31.55 -10.25 16.08
CA PRO A 248 -31.49 -8.82 15.76
C PRO A 248 -30.24 -8.09 16.24
N GLY A 249 -29.58 -8.59 17.30
CA GLY A 249 -28.32 -8.06 17.82
C GLY A 249 -27.06 -8.45 17.04
N LYS A 250 -27.13 -9.42 16.11
CA LYS A 250 -26.00 -9.93 15.33
C LYS A 250 -25.88 -9.22 13.97
N ARG A 251 -25.79 -7.88 14.01
CA ARG A 251 -25.57 -7.04 12.83
C ARG A 251 -24.09 -6.85 12.55
N HIS A 252 -23.74 -6.79 11.27
CA HIS A 252 -22.41 -6.46 10.75
C HIS A 252 -21.28 -7.36 11.23
N LEU A 253 -21.57 -8.66 11.44
CA LEU A 253 -20.60 -9.66 11.89
C LEU A 253 -19.43 -9.87 10.91
N GLY A 254 -19.55 -9.40 9.67
CA GLY A 254 -18.46 -9.47 8.70
C GLY A 254 -18.20 -10.90 8.19
N VAL A 255 -19.22 -11.76 8.17
CA VAL A 255 -19.14 -13.18 7.80
C VAL A 255 -18.36 -13.39 6.49
N GLN A 256 -17.35 -14.28 6.55
CA GLN A 256 -16.48 -14.64 5.44
C GLN A 256 -16.77 -16.08 5.00
N THR A 257 -17.53 -16.25 3.93
CA THR A 257 -17.95 -17.57 3.42
C THR A 257 -16.92 -18.28 2.53
N GLY A 258 -15.65 -17.83 2.58
CA GLY A 258 -14.54 -18.44 1.86
C GLY A 258 -14.35 -17.97 0.41
N ARG A 259 -13.33 -18.53 -0.26
CA ARG A 259 -12.96 -18.20 -1.64
C ARG A 259 -13.94 -18.89 -2.61
N LYS A 260 -14.34 -18.21 -3.70
CA LYS A 260 -15.28 -18.68 -4.75
C LYS A 260 -16.79 -18.61 -4.44
N ALA A 261 -17.23 -17.64 -3.63
CA ALA A 261 -18.65 -17.36 -3.41
C ALA A 261 -19.51 -17.29 -4.70
N HIS A 262 -18.92 -16.79 -5.80
CA HIS A 262 -19.58 -16.63 -7.10
C HIS A 262 -19.90 -17.95 -7.83
N THR A 263 -19.31 -19.09 -7.40
CA THR A 263 -19.58 -20.42 -7.98
C THR A 263 -20.63 -21.21 -7.21
N LEU A 264 -21.08 -20.69 -6.06
CA LEU A 264 -22.02 -21.38 -5.19
C LEU A 264 -23.46 -20.96 -5.52
N SER A 265 -24.42 -21.84 -5.23
CA SER A 265 -25.80 -21.41 -5.05
C SER A 265 -25.95 -20.66 -3.71
N PHE A 266 -27.02 -19.88 -3.56
CA PHE A 266 -27.26 -19.18 -2.29
C PHE A 266 -27.36 -20.13 -1.08
N PRO A 267 -28.09 -21.27 -1.14
CA PRO A 267 -28.14 -22.19 -0.01
C PRO A 267 -26.77 -22.76 0.37
N GLN A 268 -25.94 -23.09 -0.61
CA GLN A 268 -24.56 -23.53 -0.37
C GLN A 268 -23.74 -22.42 0.30
N TYR A 269 -23.84 -21.19 -0.21
CA TYR A 269 -23.18 -20.02 0.36
C TYR A 269 -23.61 -19.76 1.81
N ALA A 270 -24.92 -19.79 2.08
CA ALA A 270 -25.48 -19.54 3.40
C ALA A 270 -25.11 -20.63 4.41
N ARG A 271 -25.07 -21.91 4.01
CA ARG A 271 -24.60 -23.02 4.86
C ARG A 271 -23.17 -22.84 5.34
N LEU A 272 -22.30 -22.22 4.54
CA LEU A 272 -20.94 -21.87 4.95
C LEU A 272 -20.90 -20.65 5.88
N GLY A 273 -21.84 -19.70 5.72
CA GLY A 273 -21.85 -18.44 6.45
C GLY A 273 -22.51 -18.50 7.82
N LEU A 274 -23.67 -19.13 7.93
CA LEU A 274 -24.48 -19.18 9.15
C LEU A 274 -23.72 -19.71 10.39
N PRO A 275 -22.84 -20.73 10.29
CA PRO A 275 -22.07 -21.18 11.45
C PRO A 275 -21.18 -20.09 12.07
N HIS A 276 -20.67 -19.15 11.26
CA HIS A 276 -19.88 -18.01 11.75
C HIS A 276 -20.73 -17.04 12.59
N ALA A 277 -22.04 -17.04 12.40
CA ALA A 277 -23.00 -16.30 13.22
C ALA A 277 -23.57 -17.15 14.37
N GLY A 278 -23.08 -18.37 14.58
CA GLY A 278 -23.60 -19.32 15.57
C GLY A 278 -25.02 -19.80 15.27
N LEU A 279 -25.39 -19.86 13.98
CA LEU A 279 -26.68 -20.35 13.51
C LEU A 279 -26.54 -21.70 12.84
N ASP A 280 -27.46 -22.62 13.16
CA ASP A 280 -27.56 -23.93 12.52
C ASP A 280 -28.25 -23.79 11.15
N PRO A 281 -27.57 -24.09 10.02
CA PRO A 281 -28.17 -23.99 8.70
C PRO A 281 -29.40 -24.86 8.49
N ALA A 282 -29.56 -25.97 9.23
CA ALA A 282 -30.73 -26.83 9.12
C ALA A 282 -32.01 -26.19 9.69
N ARG A 283 -31.87 -25.18 10.55
CA ARG A 283 -32.98 -24.46 11.19
C ARG A 283 -33.40 -23.19 10.47
N VAL A 284 -32.63 -22.77 9.45
CA VAL A 284 -32.90 -21.55 8.69
C VAL A 284 -33.51 -21.92 7.33
N PRO A 285 -34.68 -21.37 6.96
CA PRO A 285 -35.33 -21.71 5.69
C PRO A 285 -34.64 -21.01 4.50
N LEU A 286 -33.61 -21.65 3.96
CA LEU A 286 -32.75 -21.12 2.89
C LEU A 286 -33.41 -21.09 1.50
N ASP A 287 -34.43 -21.92 1.27
CA ASP A 287 -35.15 -22.05 0.00
C ASP A 287 -36.59 -21.51 0.12
N SER A 288 -36.79 -20.47 0.93
CA SER A 288 -38.11 -19.86 1.12
C SER A 288 -38.39 -18.78 0.07
N TRP A 289 -39.67 -18.54 -0.21
CA TRP A 289 -40.12 -17.42 -1.06
C TRP A 289 -39.50 -16.07 -0.62
N ALA A 290 -39.32 -15.85 0.69
CA ALA A 290 -38.71 -14.64 1.21
C ALA A 290 -37.24 -14.49 0.73
N VAL A 291 -36.48 -15.59 0.70
CA VAL A 291 -35.12 -15.60 0.17
C VAL A 291 -35.13 -15.36 -1.34
N GLU A 292 -36.01 -16.02 -2.08
CA GLU A 292 -36.14 -15.82 -3.53
C GLU A 292 -36.43 -14.35 -3.87
N ALA A 293 -37.43 -13.76 -3.20
CA ALA A 293 -37.79 -12.36 -3.37
C ALA A 293 -36.62 -11.41 -3.08
N MET A 294 -35.75 -11.73 -2.11
CA MET A 294 -34.54 -10.95 -1.83
C MET A 294 -33.49 -11.10 -2.93
N LEU A 295 -33.29 -12.31 -3.46
CA LEU A 295 -32.34 -12.57 -4.53
C LEU A 295 -32.76 -11.93 -5.86
N GLU A 296 -34.07 -11.80 -6.11
CA GLU A 296 -34.60 -11.04 -7.27
C GLU A 296 -34.21 -9.54 -7.24
N GLN A 297 -33.92 -8.99 -6.05
CA GLN A 297 -33.43 -7.61 -5.90
C GLN A 297 -31.94 -7.45 -6.23
N GLN A 298 -31.27 -8.48 -6.77
CA GLN A 298 -29.85 -8.42 -7.10
C GLN A 298 -29.47 -7.18 -7.92
N HIS A 299 -30.30 -6.78 -8.89
CA HIS A 299 -30.06 -5.60 -9.72
C HIS A 299 -29.99 -4.29 -8.90
N LYS A 300 -30.78 -4.17 -7.82
CA LYS A 300 -30.73 -3.02 -6.91
C LYS A 300 -29.45 -3.01 -6.07
N VAL A 301 -28.99 -4.19 -5.64
CA VAL A 301 -27.72 -4.32 -4.91
C VAL A 301 -26.55 -3.91 -5.81
N VAL A 302 -26.56 -4.38 -7.07
CA VAL A 302 -25.55 -3.97 -8.07
C VAL A 302 -25.60 -2.47 -8.30
N ALA A 303 -26.79 -1.88 -8.50
CA ALA A 303 -26.95 -0.43 -8.67
C ALA A 303 -26.40 0.35 -7.45
N PHE A 304 -26.72 -0.08 -6.24
CA PHE A 304 -26.19 0.51 -5.01
C PHE A 304 -24.67 0.44 -4.93
N CYS A 305 -24.08 -0.73 -5.21
CA CYS A 305 -22.63 -0.90 -5.24
C CYS A 305 -21.98 0.01 -6.31
N THR A 306 -22.58 0.10 -7.50
CA THR A 306 -22.10 0.97 -8.59
C THR A 306 -22.11 2.44 -8.18
N LEU A 307 -23.17 2.93 -7.54
CA LEU A 307 -23.21 4.31 -7.02
C LEU A 307 -22.08 4.55 -6.00
N GLY A 308 -21.82 3.60 -5.10
CA GLY A 308 -20.70 3.67 -4.18
C GLY A 308 -19.33 3.71 -4.88
N GLN A 309 -19.17 2.95 -5.98
CA GLN A 309 -17.95 2.97 -6.80
C GLN A 309 -17.77 4.30 -7.55
N LEU A 310 -18.84 4.93 -8.03
CA LEU A 310 -18.76 6.23 -8.68
C LEU A 310 -18.30 7.35 -7.72
N LEU A 311 -18.63 7.24 -6.44
CA LEU A 311 -18.22 8.20 -5.41
C LEU A 311 -16.82 7.92 -4.84
N ALA A 312 -16.29 6.70 -5.00
CA ALA A 312 -15.01 6.29 -4.42
C ALA A 312 -13.82 7.18 -4.86
N PRO A 313 -13.64 7.53 -6.15
CA PRO A 313 -12.55 8.40 -6.59
C PRO A 313 -12.61 9.80 -5.97
N VAL A 314 -13.80 10.31 -5.70
CA VAL A 314 -13.98 11.63 -5.05
C VAL A 314 -13.45 11.58 -3.62
N VAL A 315 -13.74 10.50 -2.89
CA VAL A 315 -13.24 10.31 -1.53
C VAL A 315 -11.72 10.13 -1.52
N GLU A 316 -11.17 9.29 -2.40
CA GLU A 316 -9.71 9.13 -2.52
C GLU A 316 -9.02 10.45 -2.86
N THR A 317 -9.56 11.20 -3.83
CA THR A 317 -9.04 12.51 -4.24
C THR A 317 -9.02 13.49 -3.09
N LEU A 318 -10.07 13.55 -2.26
CA LEU A 318 -10.11 14.43 -1.09
C LEU A 318 -8.98 14.10 -0.10
N ILE A 319 -8.74 12.82 0.18
CA ILE A 319 -7.67 12.40 1.10
C ILE A 319 -6.28 12.67 0.48
N LEU A 320 -6.12 12.50 -0.82
CA LEU A 320 -4.85 12.81 -1.50
C LEU A 320 -4.58 14.32 -1.55
N LEU A 321 -5.59 15.13 -1.82
CA LEU A 321 -5.50 16.60 -1.78
C LEU A 321 -5.23 17.11 -0.38
N ASP A 322 -5.84 16.54 0.65
CA ASP A 322 -5.54 16.86 2.05
C ASP A 322 -4.04 16.71 2.36
N ARG A 323 -3.43 15.62 1.92
CA ARG A 323 -1.99 15.37 2.10
C ARG A 323 -1.12 16.31 1.28
N LEU A 324 -1.52 16.58 0.03
CA LEU A 324 -0.81 17.52 -0.84
C LEU A 324 -0.84 18.94 -0.25
N LEU A 325 -2.00 19.39 0.20
CA LEU A 325 -2.20 20.70 0.82
C LEU A 325 -1.39 20.82 2.10
N TYR A 326 -1.37 19.78 2.95
CA TYR A 326 -0.52 19.76 4.15
C TYR A 326 0.95 20.04 3.82
N LEU A 327 1.50 19.39 2.79
CA LEU A 327 2.89 19.61 2.39
C LEU A 327 3.12 21.02 1.83
N ARG A 328 2.17 21.56 1.06
CA ARG A 328 2.23 22.94 0.53
C ARG A 328 2.15 23.98 1.62
N GLU A 329 1.30 23.78 2.62
CA GLU A 329 1.17 24.64 3.80
C GLU A 329 2.51 24.74 4.57
N GLN A 330 3.31 23.68 4.54
CA GLN A 330 4.66 23.64 5.12
C GLN A 330 5.76 24.17 4.17
N GLY A 331 5.42 24.59 2.95
CA GLY A 331 6.35 25.18 1.99
C GLY A 331 7.18 24.18 1.17
N PHE A 332 6.80 22.90 1.13
CA PHE A 332 7.52 21.89 0.33
C PHE A 332 7.13 21.88 -1.14
N HIS A 333 8.05 21.44 -1.99
CA HIS A 333 7.74 21.07 -3.37
C HIS A 333 7.08 19.70 -3.37
N CYS A 334 5.86 19.59 -3.90
CA CYS A 334 5.12 18.34 -3.91
C CYS A 334 4.18 18.21 -5.11
N ALA A 335 3.91 16.97 -5.50
CA ALA A 335 3.03 16.62 -6.61
C ALA A 335 2.30 15.29 -6.35
N LEU A 336 1.14 15.12 -6.96
CA LEU A 336 0.47 13.83 -7.12
C LEU A 336 0.71 13.34 -8.55
N VAL A 337 1.23 12.12 -8.70
CA VAL A 337 1.66 11.57 -9.99
C VAL A 337 0.96 10.24 -10.25
N PRO A 338 0.24 10.06 -11.37
CA PRO A 338 -0.35 8.78 -11.76
C PRO A 338 0.74 7.84 -12.30
N LEU A 339 1.41 7.10 -11.41
CA LEU A 339 2.58 6.30 -11.77
C LEU A 339 2.23 4.89 -12.27
N PHE A 340 1.13 4.31 -11.76
CA PHE A 340 0.78 2.92 -12.08
C PHE A 340 -0.43 2.86 -13.02
N ASN A 341 -0.51 1.80 -13.82
CA ASN A 341 -1.76 1.52 -14.53
C ASN A 341 -2.80 1.01 -13.50
N PRO A 342 -3.98 1.67 -13.40
CA PRO A 342 -4.96 1.40 -12.36
C PRO A 342 -5.59 0.00 -12.47
N ARG A 343 -5.49 -0.66 -13.63
CA ARG A 343 -5.89 -2.08 -13.79
C ARG A 343 -4.97 -3.05 -13.06
N PHE A 344 -3.68 -2.71 -12.91
CA PHE A 344 -2.71 -3.53 -12.18
C PHE A 344 -2.60 -3.11 -10.72
N SER A 345 -2.55 -1.80 -10.46
CA SER A 345 -2.56 -1.24 -9.11
C SER A 345 -3.59 -0.12 -9.07
N PRO A 346 -4.80 -0.39 -8.54
CA PRO A 346 -5.85 0.62 -8.44
C PRO A 346 -5.44 1.83 -7.59
N ARG A 347 -4.36 1.70 -6.81
CA ARG A 347 -3.73 2.80 -6.07
C ARG A 347 -2.62 3.31 -6.96
N ASN A 348 -3.00 4.04 -8.00
CA ASN A 348 -2.10 4.48 -9.04
C ASN A 348 -1.43 5.83 -8.77
N LEU A 349 -1.97 6.62 -7.86
CA LEU A 349 -1.47 7.95 -7.52
C LEU A 349 -0.38 7.88 -6.44
N VAL A 350 0.78 8.45 -6.75
CA VAL A 350 1.91 8.59 -5.84
C VAL A 350 2.02 10.05 -5.41
N LEU A 351 2.03 10.28 -4.10
CA LEU A 351 2.37 11.59 -3.54
C LEU A 351 3.89 11.70 -3.40
N VAL A 352 4.48 12.67 -4.07
CA VAL A 352 5.91 12.95 -4.04
C VAL A 352 6.14 14.31 -3.41
N ALA A 353 7.11 14.42 -2.51
CA ALA A 353 7.55 15.70 -1.97
C ALA A 353 9.05 15.75 -1.76
N ALA A 354 9.66 16.91 -1.95
CA ALA A 354 11.09 17.13 -1.76
C ALA A 354 11.38 18.53 -1.23
N ARG A 355 12.57 18.68 -0.64
CA ARG A 355 13.11 19.99 -0.20
C ARG A 355 13.69 20.82 -1.35
N THR A 356 13.88 20.18 -2.51
CA THR A 356 14.34 20.79 -3.75
C THR A 356 13.22 20.76 -4.80
N PRO A 357 13.27 21.62 -5.83
CA PRO A 357 12.32 21.57 -6.94
C PRO A 357 12.22 20.18 -7.57
N LEU A 358 11.00 19.80 -7.97
CA LEU A 358 10.69 18.46 -8.47
C LEU A 358 10.71 18.35 -10.00
N ASP A 359 10.86 19.45 -10.73
CA ASP A 359 10.70 19.51 -12.19
C ASP A 359 11.56 18.46 -12.91
N MET A 360 12.84 18.37 -12.54
CA MET A 360 13.78 17.41 -13.11
C MET A 360 13.46 15.96 -12.71
N ALA A 361 12.94 15.74 -11.51
CA ALA A 361 12.61 14.40 -11.03
C ALA A 361 11.34 13.85 -11.70
N LEU A 362 10.41 14.74 -12.07
CA LEU A 362 9.12 14.40 -12.65
C LEU A 362 9.09 14.46 -14.18
N ALA A 363 10.02 15.17 -14.81
CA ALA A 363 10.07 15.37 -16.26
C ALA A 363 10.02 14.04 -17.04
N GLY A 364 8.95 13.85 -17.83
CA GLY A 364 8.82 12.69 -18.73
C GLY A 364 8.35 11.39 -18.08
N LEU A 365 7.93 11.40 -16.80
CA LEU A 365 7.31 10.21 -16.19
C LEU A 365 5.99 9.81 -16.88
N ASP A 366 5.29 10.76 -17.50
CA ASP A 366 4.04 10.51 -18.24
C ASP A 366 4.26 9.76 -19.56
N LYS A 367 5.49 9.75 -20.10
CA LYS A 367 5.83 9.01 -21.34
C LYS A 367 6.19 7.56 -21.08
N ASP A 368 6.73 7.28 -19.89
CA ASP A 368 7.17 5.93 -19.50
C ASP A 368 5.99 5.02 -19.10
N SER A 369 4.77 5.57 -18.89
CA SER A 369 3.57 4.82 -18.52
C SER A 369 2.77 4.27 -19.71
N GLU A 370 2.96 4.81 -20.92
CA GLU A 370 2.28 4.36 -22.16
C GLU A 370 2.99 3.16 -22.82
N ASP A 371 4.31 3.02 -22.65
CA ASP A 371 5.11 1.94 -23.25
C ASP A 371 4.91 0.55 -22.58
N GLY A 372 4.04 0.45 -21.57
CA GLY A 372 3.74 -0.79 -20.84
C GLY A 372 2.59 -1.64 -21.40
N ASP A 373 1.90 -1.16 -22.44
CA ASP A 373 0.73 -1.82 -23.06
C ASP A 373 1.05 -2.54 -24.40
N SER A 374 2.34 -2.79 -24.69
CA SER A 374 2.79 -3.57 -25.87
C SER A 374 3.06 -5.04 -25.56
#